data_AF-A0A7Y4WDL7-F1
#
_entry.id   AF-A0A7Y4WDL7-F1
#
_cell.length_a   1.000
_cell.length_b   1.000
_cell.length_c   1.000
_cell.angle_alpha   90.00
_cell.angle_beta   90.00
_cell.angle_gamma   90.00
#
_symmetry.space_group_name_H-M   'P 1'
#
loop_
_entity.id
_entity.type
_entity.pdbx_description
1 polymer ?
#
loop_
_entity_poly.entity_id
_entity_poly.type
_entity_poly.pdbx_seq_one_letter_code
_entity_poly.pdbx_strand_id
1 'polypeptide(L)'
;DRVGNPGRYLGSGPCTIAGVAYPVCTTAANLDQRRALYAQNPAEARLLGPVDRHTSVGRQDYRGLKLSFRRRAGAGVNVAGNYTLSRCYGNVTPTGQPQISSGFLKPEDPDFDRGNCEQNRTHVGNITAGYQTPQIGGALGVLASSWRVSGIVSARSGSWLTVTTGRDIAGTGISAQRLNQTMDDPYGARTIDNYLNPSAFAYPADGTLGDHKINSIEGPGYWTMDLAISRLLPFSDTRNVELRLEAFNLLNNFNWGNPVIVYDQATFGKIQTMAGSPRIMQFAVKVEF
;
A
#
# COMPACT_ATOMS: atom_id res chain seq x y z
N ASP A 1 26.54 24.29 -4.79
CA ASP A 1 26.84 23.13 -3.92
C ASP A 1 25.71 22.10 -3.89
N ARG A 2 25.69 21.20 -4.88
CA ARG A 2 24.58 20.25 -5.17
C ARG A 2 24.91 18.78 -4.94
N VAL A 3 25.97 18.43 -4.22
CA VAL A 3 26.60 17.13 -4.47
C VAL A 3 26.40 16.19 -3.27
N GLY A 4 25.42 15.29 -3.38
CA GLY A 4 25.48 14.01 -2.64
C GLY A 4 26.62 13.13 -3.18
N ASN A 5 26.73 11.88 -2.74
CA ASN A 5 27.82 11.00 -3.19
C ASN A 5 27.32 9.74 -3.96
N PRO A 6 26.54 9.88 -5.06
CA PRO A 6 26.06 8.72 -5.80
C PRO A 6 27.20 8.04 -6.55
N GLY A 7 27.05 6.73 -6.78
CA GLY A 7 27.85 5.97 -7.74
C GLY A 7 27.62 6.48 -9.17
N ARG A 8 28.61 6.29 -10.04
CA ARG A 8 28.52 6.62 -11.46
C ARG A 8 28.70 5.38 -12.31
N TYR A 9 27.81 5.14 -13.25
CA TYR A 9 28.03 4.10 -14.24
C TYR A 9 29.19 4.49 -15.16
N LEU A 10 30.19 3.61 -15.26
CA LEU A 10 31.40 3.80 -16.06
C LEU A 10 31.50 2.81 -17.22
N GLY A 11 30.41 2.08 -17.53
CA GLY A 11 30.39 1.01 -18.53
C GLY A 11 30.45 -0.39 -17.93
N SER A 12 30.31 -1.39 -18.79
CA SER A 12 30.39 -2.83 -18.49
C SER A 12 31.70 -3.48 -18.98
N GLY A 13 32.50 -2.75 -19.76
CA GLY A 13 33.84 -3.19 -20.18
C GLY A 13 34.91 -2.98 -19.11
N PRO A 14 36.18 -3.32 -19.39
CA PRO A 14 37.29 -3.09 -18.46
C PRO A 14 37.68 -1.60 -18.38
N CYS A 15 38.16 -1.16 -17.23
CA CYS A 15 38.78 0.16 -17.06
C CYS A 15 39.69 0.22 -15.83
N THR A 16 40.34 1.37 -15.67
CA THR A 16 41.16 1.69 -14.51
C THR A 16 40.52 2.83 -13.74
N ILE A 17 40.27 2.62 -12.45
CA ILE A 17 39.73 3.63 -11.54
C ILE A 17 40.82 3.93 -10.50
N ALA A 18 41.29 5.18 -10.45
CA ALA A 18 42.38 5.60 -9.55
C ALA A 18 43.61 4.67 -9.55
N GLY A 19 44.01 4.18 -10.72
CA GLY A 19 45.18 3.30 -10.88
C GLY A 19 44.90 1.81 -10.66
N VAL A 20 43.69 1.41 -10.24
CA VAL A 20 43.31 0.00 -10.08
C VAL A 20 42.53 -0.47 -11.30
N ALA A 21 42.99 -1.55 -11.93
CA ALA A 21 42.31 -2.15 -13.08
C ALA A 21 41.13 -3.02 -12.63
N TYR A 22 39.99 -2.85 -13.28
CA TYR A 22 38.77 -3.64 -13.09
C TYR A 22 38.41 -4.32 -14.40
N PRO A 23 38.06 -5.63 -14.38
CA PRO A 23 37.61 -6.33 -15.59
C PRO A 23 36.24 -5.84 -16.07
N VAL A 24 35.40 -5.34 -15.15
CA VAL A 24 34.11 -4.70 -15.41
C VAL A 24 34.08 -3.38 -14.66
N CYS A 25 33.87 -2.29 -15.38
CA CYS A 25 33.92 -0.95 -14.83
C CYS A 25 32.85 -0.71 -13.77
N THR A 26 31.64 -1.20 -13.97
CA THR A 26 30.53 -0.97 -13.04
C THR A 26 30.09 -2.26 -12.40
N THR A 27 30.38 -2.42 -11.12
CA THR A 27 29.87 -3.52 -10.29
C THR A 27 29.43 -2.99 -8.93
N ALA A 28 28.71 -3.82 -8.17
CA ALA A 28 28.40 -3.51 -6.77
C ALA A 28 29.68 -3.43 -5.91
N ALA A 29 30.68 -4.26 -6.21
CA ALA A 29 31.92 -4.36 -5.44
C ALA A 29 32.83 -3.13 -5.55
N ASN A 30 32.73 -2.37 -6.65
CA ASN A 30 33.51 -1.16 -6.86
C ASN A 30 32.69 0.12 -6.78
N LEU A 31 31.51 0.06 -6.16
CA LEU A 31 30.59 1.20 -6.07
C LEU A 31 31.26 2.42 -5.43
N ASP A 32 31.99 2.25 -4.33
CA ASP A 32 32.60 3.35 -3.59
C ASP A 32 33.70 4.06 -4.40
N GLN A 33 34.49 3.31 -5.16
CA GLN A 33 35.53 3.87 -6.05
C GLN A 33 34.93 4.64 -7.24
N ARG A 34 33.65 4.43 -7.55
CA ARG A 34 32.93 5.13 -8.63
C ARG A 34 32.12 6.32 -8.16
N ARG A 35 32.11 6.61 -6.87
CA ARG A 35 31.28 7.71 -6.35
C ARG A 35 31.79 9.07 -6.80
N ALA A 36 30.86 10.01 -6.92
CA ALA A 36 31.15 11.36 -7.42
C ALA A 36 32.27 12.09 -6.65
N LEU A 37 32.39 11.90 -5.33
CA LEU A 37 33.46 12.49 -4.51
C LEU A 37 34.79 11.73 -4.65
N TYR A 38 34.76 10.42 -4.92
CA TYR A 38 35.97 9.63 -5.15
C TYR A 38 36.72 10.10 -6.39
N ALA A 39 36.01 10.47 -7.44
CA ALA A 39 36.61 11.06 -8.64
C ALA A 39 37.27 12.43 -8.41
N GLN A 40 36.92 13.15 -7.34
CA GLN A 40 37.46 14.48 -7.04
C GLN A 40 38.71 14.40 -6.14
N ASN A 41 38.66 13.58 -5.09
CA ASN A 41 39.79 13.36 -4.19
C ASN A 41 39.76 11.92 -3.62
N PRO A 42 40.39 10.94 -4.29
CA PRO A 42 40.39 9.54 -3.85
C PRO A 42 40.95 9.33 -2.43
N ALA A 43 41.93 10.15 -2.01
CA ALA A 43 42.63 9.98 -0.74
C ALA A 43 41.75 10.29 0.48
N GLU A 44 40.88 11.30 0.36
CA GLU A 44 39.90 11.69 1.38
C GLU A 44 38.58 10.94 1.20
N ALA A 45 38.08 10.83 -0.04
CA ALA A 45 36.78 10.24 -0.32
C ALA A 45 36.72 8.73 -0.12
N ARG A 46 37.86 8.02 -0.02
CA ARG A 46 37.88 6.60 0.40
C ARG A 46 37.30 6.36 1.80
N LEU A 47 37.22 7.40 2.63
CA LEU A 47 36.60 7.35 3.97
C LEU A 47 35.11 7.70 3.94
N LEU A 48 34.57 8.07 2.77
CA LEU A 48 33.21 8.52 2.59
C LEU A 48 32.42 7.50 1.77
N GLY A 49 31.40 6.92 2.38
CA GLY A 49 30.41 6.09 1.70
C GLY A 49 29.33 6.94 1.01
N PRO A 50 28.08 6.46 0.92
CA PRO A 50 26.98 7.28 0.46
C PRO A 50 26.77 8.49 1.38
N VAL A 51 26.60 9.67 0.77
CA VAL A 51 26.33 10.93 1.47
C VAL A 51 25.00 11.45 0.98
N ASP A 52 24.07 11.59 1.92
CA ASP A 52 22.72 12.07 1.67
C ASP A 52 22.59 13.55 2.03
N ARG A 53 21.67 14.20 1.32
CA ARG A 53 21.28 15.58 1.59
C ARG A 53 19.79 15.64 1.90
N HIS A 54 19.46 16.03 3.12
CA HIS A 54 18.07 16.27 3.51
C HIS A 54 17.66 17.68 3.14
N THR A 55 16.55 17.79 2.41
CA THR A 55 15.99 19.07 1.97
C THR A 55 14.46 19.01 1.99
N SER A 56 13.81 20.16 2.11
CA SER A 56 12.34 20.29 2.13
C SER A 56 11.77 20.56 0.74
N VAL A 57 12.24 19.83 -0.28
CA VAL A 57 11.81 20.03 -1.68
C VAL A 57 10.60 19.18 -2.07
N GLY A 58 10.24 18.18 -1.27
CA GLY A 58 9.10 17.31 -1.55
C GLY A 58 7.75 18.01 -1.35
N ARG A 59 6.81 17.78 -2.27
CA ARG A 59 5.44 18.29 -2.20
C ARG A 59 4.44 17.18 -2.53
N GLN A 60 3.34 17.13 -1.78
CA GLN A 60 2.17 16.31 -2.06
C GLN A 60 0.90 17.17 -2.02
N ASP A 61 0.00 16.93 -2.97
CA ASP A 61 -1.29 17.62 -3.06
C ASP A 61 -2.42 16.58 -2.91
N TYR A 62 -3.29 16.79 -1.92
CA TYR A 62 -4.50 15.98 -1.70
C TYR A 62 -5.75 16.76 -2.08
N ARG A 63 -6.63 16.12 -2.85
CA ARG A 63 -7.96 16.64 -3.19
C ARG A 63 -8.99 15.56 -2.92
N GLY A 64 -10.09 15.89 -2.27
CA GLY A 64 -11.13 14.92 -1.97
C GLY A 64 -12.52 15.51 -1.84
N LEU A 65 -13.51 14.66 -2.11
CA LEU A 65 -14.92 14.90 -1.84
C LEU A 65 -15.36 13.87 -0.80
N LYS A 66 -16.00 14.34 0.27
CA LYS A 66 -16.57 13.49 1.31
C LYS A 66 -18.08 13.69 1.38
N LEU A 67 -18.82 12.61 1.20
CA LEU A 67 -20.26 12.54 1.36
C LEU A 67 -20.57 11.77 2.63
N SER A 68 -21.57 12.24 3.39
CA SER A 68 -22.04 11.55 4.58
C SER A 68 -23.56 11.59 4.65
N PHE A 69 -24.15 10.45 5.00
CA PHE A 69 -25.57 10.28 5.21
C PHE A 69 -25.81 9.66 6.58
N ARG A 70 -26.82 10.15 7.29
CA ARG A 70 -27.30 9.55 8.53
C ARG A 70 -28.82 9.66 8.58
N ARG A 71 -29.48 8.55 8.86
CA ARG A 71 -30.92 8.50 9.10
C ARG A 71 -31.21 7.64 10.32
N ARG A 72 -31.93 8.23 11.26
CA ARG A 72 -32.57 7.52 12.35
C ARG A 72 -34.06 7.46 12.01
N ALA A 73 -34.53 6.30 11.57
CA ALA A 73 -35.93 6.11 11.29
C ALA A 73 -36.69 5.75 12.59
N GLY A 74 -37.98 6.03 12.62
CA GLY A 74 -38.86 5.45 13.65
C GLY A 74 -38.83 3.92 13.60
N ALA A 75 -39.30 3.27 14.67
CA ALA A 75 -39.35 1.81 14.81
C ALA A 75 -37.97 1.10 14.83
N GLY A 76 -36.94 1.73 15.41
CA GLY A 76 -35.69 1.05 15.78
C GLY A 76 -34.65 0.88 14.68
N VAL A 77 -34.88 1.43 13.48
CA VAL A 77 -33.92 1.36 12.35
C VAL A 77 -33.00 2.59 12.31
N ASN A 78 -31.70 2.35 12.23
CA ASN A 78 -30.68 3.38 12.06
C ASN A 78 -29.77 3.03 10.88
N VAL A 79 -29.50 4.00 10.00
CA VAL A 79 -28.57 3.82 8.87
C VAL A 79 -27.63 5.01 8.81
N ALA A 80 -26.35 4.74 8.61
CA ALA A 80 -25.32 5.74 8.38
C ALA A 80 -24.41 5.31 7.25
N GLY A 81 -23.93 6.26 6.45
CA GLY A 81 -23.01 6.01 5.36
C GLY A 81 -22.01 7.14 5.21
N ASN A 82 -20.80 6.81 4.78
CA ASN A 82 -19.81 7.76 4.32
C ASN A 82 -19.15 7.26 3.04
N TYR A 83 -18.82 8.20 2.16
CA TYR A 83 -18.08 7.93 0.94
C TYR A 83 -17.07 9.05 0.72
N THR A 84 -15.83 8.68 0.47
CA THR A 84 -14.74 9.59 0.13
C THR A 84 -14.24 9.22 -1.25
N LEU A 85 -14.26 10.18 -2.16
CA LEU A 85 -13.52 10.17 -3.42
C LEU A 85 -12.27 11.01 -3.21
N SER A 86 -11.08 10.47 -3.44
CA SER A 86 -9.84 11.21 -3.22
C SER A 86 -8.73 10.93 -4.20
N ARG A 87 -7.92 11.96 -4.46
CA ARG A 87 -6.68 11.89 -5.20
C ARG A 87 -5.59 12.55 -4.40
N CYS A 88 -4.50 11.83 -4.18
CA CYS A 88 -3.27 12.37 -3.64
C CYS A 88 -2.16 12.14 -4.65
N TYR A 89 -1.43 13.19 -5.02
CA TYR A 89 -0.37 13.11 -6.01
C TYR A 89 0.80 14.00 -5.60
N GLY A 90 2.02 13.51 -5.76
CA GLY A 90 3.22 14.26 -5.40
C GLY A 90 4.45 13.40 -5.28
N ASN A 91 5.49 13.97 -4.67
CA ASN A 91 6.73 13.28 -4.39
C ASN A 91 6.50 12.20 -3.33
N VAL A 92 7.23 11.09 -3.44
CA VAL A 92 7.19 10.02 -2.43
C VAL A 92 7.61 10.56 -1.06
N THR A 93 6.89 10.14 -0.03
CA THR A 93 7.34 10.34 1.35
C THR A 93 8.17 9.11 1.72
N PRO A 94 9.41 9.24 2.20
CA PRO A 94 10.12 8.11 2.77
C PRO A 94 9.28 7.51 3.89
N THR A 95 8.84 6.26 3.76
CA THR A 95 8.14 5.54 4.83
C THR A 95 9.18 5.08 5.85
N GLY A 96 9.38 5.85 6.92
CA GLY A 96 10.29 5.51 8.02
C GLY A 96 11.31 6.60 8.34
N GLN A 97 12.31 6.25 9.15
CA GLN A 97 13.48 7.12 9.33
C GLN A 97 14.23 7.21 7.99
N PRO A 98 14.70 8.39 7.56
CA PRO A 98 15.53 8.51 6.37
C PRO A 98 16.74 7.58 6.53
N GLN A 99 16.82 6.54 5.72
CA GLN A 99 18.00 5.68 5.66
C GLN A 99 18.94 6.22 4.60
N ILE A 100 20.22 5.88 4.72
CA ILE A 100 21.20 6.33 3.74
C ILE A 100 20.83 5.76 2.36
N SER A 101 20.90 6.58 1.31
CA SER A 101 20.50 6.25 -0.07
C SER A 101 19.01 5.96 -0.26
N SER A 102 18.12 6.42 0.63
CA SER A 102 16.66 6.21 0.53
C SER A 102 15.88 7.46 0.05
N GLY A 103 16.55 8.36 -0.68
CA GLY A 103 15.98 9.60 -1.20
C GLY A 103 15.34 9.45 -2.59
N PHE A 104 15.26 10.56 -3.32
CA PHE A 104 14.86 10.54 -4.72
C PHE A 104 15.81 9.67 -5.55
N LEU A 105 15.25 8.89 -6.46
CA LEU A 105 16.01 8.05 -7.39
C LEU A 105 16.83 8.91 -8.37
N LYS A 106 16.35 10.12 -8.64
CA LYS A 106 17.05 11.16 -9.39
C LYS A 106 17.14 12.45 -8.55
N PRO A 107 18.13 12.58 -7.65
CA PRO A 107 18.21 13.69 -6.69
C PRO A 107 18.23 15.09 -7.31
N GLU A 108 18.78 15.23 -8.52
CA GLU A 108 18.81 16.47 -9.28
C GLU A 108 17.45 16.85 -9.91
N ASP A 109 16.50 15.91 -9.96
CA ASP A 109 15.17 16.07 -10.55
C ASP A 109 14.13 15.29 -9.72
N PRO A 110 13.72 15.84 -8.56
CA PRO A 110 12.74 15.19 -7.67
C PRO A 110 11.37 14.92 -8.31
N ASP A 111 11.02 15.65 -9.39
CA ASP A 111 9.78 15.44 -10.12
C ASP A 111 9.73 14.06 -10.82
N PHE A 112 10.88 13.44 -11.04
CA PHE A 112 10.99 12.07 -11.56
C PHE A 112 10.25 11.03 -10.70
N ASP A 113 10.19 11.25 -9.38
CA ASP A 113 9.52 10.38 -8.42
C ASP A 113 8.14 10.92 -8.01
N ARG A 114 7.46 11.66 -8.89
CA ARG A 114 6.06 12.05 -8.66
C ARG A 114 5.08 11.01 -9.13
N GLY A 115 4.20 10.63 -8.21
CA GLY A 115 3.17 9.61 -8.43
C GLY A 115 1.99 9.78 -7.50
N ASN A 116 1.07 8.82 -7.54
CA ASN A 116 0.02 8.79 -6.53
C ASN A 116 0.64 8.53 -5.14
N CYS A 117 0.05 9.07 -4.09
CA CYS A 117 0.52 8.78 -2.73
C CYS A 117 0.15 7.33 -2.36
N GLU A 118 1.06 6.60 -1.70
CA GLU A 118 0.87 5.18 -1.31
C GLU A 118 -0.32 4.96 -0.37
N GLN A 119 -0.57 5.93 0.50
CA GLN A 119 -1.68 5.93 1.46
C GLN A 119 -3.03 6.23 0.80
N ASN A 120 -3.04 6.77 -0.43
CA ASN A 120 -4.27 7.14 -1.10
C ASN A 120 -5.06 5.91 -1.53
N ARG A 121 -6.37 5.99 -1.36
CA ARG A 121 -7.35 5.11 -2.00
C ARG A 121 -8.32 6.01 -2.73
N THR A 122 -8.58 5.72 -4.00
CA THR A 122 -9.40 6.58 -4.87
C THR A 122 -10.82 6.64 -4.36
N HIS A 123 -11.37 5.50 -3.95
CA HIS A 123 -12.71 5.38 -3.39
C HIS A 123 -12.64 4.70 -2.03
N VAL A 124 -13.32 5.24 -1.03
CA VAL A 124 -13.52 4.61 0.28
C VAL A 124 -14.97 4.81 0.70
N GLY A 125 -15.70 3.73 0.93
CA GLY A 125 -17.10 3.75 1.31
C GLY A 125 -17.37 2.85 2.51
N ASN A 126 -18.19 3.34 3.44
CA ASN A 126 -18.67 2.55 4.57
C ASN A 126 -20.16 2.81 4.76
N ILE A 127 -20.94 1.74 4.93
CA ILE A 127 -22.37 1.81 5.23
C ILE A 127 -22.63 0.94 6.45
N THR A 128 -23.23 1.52 7.48
CA THR A 128 -23.67 0.83 8.68
C THR A 128 -25.19 0.88 8.77
N ALA A 129 -25.80 -0.26 9.03
CA ALA A 129 -27.23 -0.36 9.30
C ALA A 129 -27.44 -1.08 10.63
N GLY A 130 -28.44 -0.66 11.40
CA GLY A 130 -28.82 -1.26 12.66
C GLY A 130 -30.33 -1.30 12.81
N TYR A 131 -30.82 -2.35 13.45
CA TYR A 131 -32.23 -2.54 13.78
C TYR A 131 -32.36 -3.07 15.19
N GLN A 132 -33.25 -2.47 15.97
CA GLN A 132 -33.66 -2.97 17.27
C GLN A 132 -35.13 -3.38 17.21
N THR A 133 -35.44 -4.61 17.64
CA THR A 133 -36.82 -5.08 17.63
C THR A 133 -37.68 -4.28 18.61
N PRO A 134 -38.97 -4.04 18.28
CA PRO A 134 -39.90 -3.45 19.23
C PRO A 134 -40.14 -4.40 20.40
N GLN A 135 -40.64 -3.84 21.51
CA GLN A 135 -41.14 -4.65 22.62
C GLN A 135 -42.52 -5.17 22.25
N ILE A 136 -42.64 -6.49 22.09
CA ILE A 136 -43.89 -7.19 21.78
C ILE A 136 -44.39 -7.84 23.07
N GLY A 137 -45.70 -7.78 23.33
CA GLY A 137 -46.32 -8.41 24.48
C GLY A 137 -46.62 -9.90 24.30
N GLY A 138 -46.96 -10.58 25.39
CA GLY A 138 -47.38 -12.00 25.37
C GLY A 138 -46.26 -12.99 25.08
N ALA A 139 -46.62 -14.25 24.80
CA ALA A 139 -45.67 -15.33 24.56
C ALA A 139 -44.73 -15.05 23.37
N LEU A 140 -45.20 -14.34 22.34
CA LEU A 140 -44.40 -13.94 21.19
C LEU A 140 -43.30 -12.95 21.58
N GLY A 141 -43.57 -12.08 22.56
CA GLY A 141 -42.63 -11.11 23.12
C GLY A 141 -41.37 -11.73 23.72
N VAL A 142 -41.53 -12.89 24.35
CA VAL A 142 -40.44 -13.64 25.00
C VAL A 142 -39.43 -14.18 23.99
N LEU A 143 -39.76 -14.27 22.70
CA LEU A 143 -38.86 -14.73 21.65
C LEU A 143 -38.43 -13.61 20.69
N ALA A 144 -39.33 -12.65 20.41
CA ALA A 144 -39.12 -11.64 19.36
C ALA A 144 -38.61 -10.28 19.86
N SER A 145 -38.66 -10.00 21.17
CA SER A 145 -38.23 -8.71 21.73
C SER A 145 -36.74 -8.70 22.10
N SER A 146 -36.21 -7.48 22.24
CA SER A 146 -34.85 -7.20 22.76
C SER A 146 -33.71 -7.72 21.89
N TRP A 147 -33.94 -7.90 20.59
CA TRP A 147 -32.90 -8.16 19.61
C TRP A 147 -32.34 -6.86 19.08
N ARG A 148 -31.02 -6.82 18.91
CA ARG A 148 -30.28 -5.78 18.20
C ARG A 148 -29.48 -6.45 17.10
N VAL A 149 -29.66 -5.99 15.87
CA VAL A 149 -28.89 -6.43 14.71
C VAL A 149 -28.17 -5.22 14.17
N SER A 150 -26.86 -5.33 13.93
CA SER A 150 -26.10 -4.31 13.23
C SER A 150 -25.20 -4.95 12.19
N GLY A 151 -25.04 -4.26 11.07
CA GLY A 151 -24.13 -4.68 10.00
C GLY A 151 -23.39 -3.50 9.45
N ILE A 152 -22.18 -3.76 8.96
CA ILE A 152 -21.36 -2.78 8.25
C ILE A 152 -20.83 -3.39 6.97
N VAL A 153 -20.91 -2.62 5.88
CA VAL A 153 -20.21 -2.90 4.63
C VAL A 153 -19.14 -1.84 4.48
N SER A 154 -17.90 -2.28 4.29
CA SER A 154 -16.74 -1.41 4.09
C SER A 154 -16.09 -1.80 2.78
N ALA A 155 -15.86 -0.83 1.89
CA ALA A 155 -15.24 -1.05 0.59
C ALA A 155 -14.24 0.07 0.26
N ARG A 156 -13.14 -0.29 -0.40
CA ARG A 156 -12.15 0.68 -0.88
C ARG A 156 -11.48 0.21 -2.16
N SER A 157 -11.02 1.16 -2.96
CA SER A 157 -10.20 0.87 -4.15
C SER A 157 -8.82 0.33 -3.75
N GLY A 158 -8.00 -0.03 -4.74
CA GLY A 158 -6.69 -0.62 -4.51
C GLY A 158 -5.65 0.38 -4.03
N SER A 159 -4.53 -0.14 -3.50
CA SER A 159 -3.30 0.66 -3.33
C SER A 159 -2.71 1.03 -4.67
N TRP A 160 -2.06 2.18 -4.73
CA TRP A 160 -1.11 2.48 -5.80
C TRP A 160 0.22 1.80 -5.53
N LEU A 161 0.79 1.16 -6.55
CA LEU A 161 1.96 0.30 -6.50
C LEU A 161 2.98 0.75 -7.54
N THR A 162 4.24 0.40 -7.28
CA THR A 162 5.38 0.69 -8.16
C THR A 162 6.09 -0.59 -8.52
N VAL A 163 6.23 -0.88 -9.81
CA VAL A 163 7.05 -2.00 -10.25
C VAL A 163 8.53 -1.61 -10.20
N THR A 164 9.33 -2.44 -9.56
CA THR A 164 10.77 -2.21 -9.35
C THR A 164 11.59 -3.34 -9.94
N THR A 165 12.82 -3.03 -10.32
CA THR A 165 13.79 -3.98 -10.88
C THR A 165 14.19 -5.06 -9.85
N GLY A 166 14.43 -4.65 -8.60
CA GLY A 166 15.17 -5.44 -7.62
C GLY A 166 16.70 -5.31 -7.73
N ARG A 167 17.20 -4.50 -8.66
CA ARG A 167 18.63 -4.28 -8.95
C ARG A 167 18.96 -2.80 -9.13
N ASP A 168 20.21 -2.44 -8.88
CA ASP A 168 20.80 -1.15 -9.28
C ASP A 168 21.35 -1.23 -10.71
N ILE A 169 20.49 -0.98 -11.70
CA ILE A 169 20.85 -0.98 -13.12
C ILE A 169 21.61 0.30 -13.50
N ALA A 170 21.26 1.43 -12.88
CA ALA A 170 21.93 2.70 -13.12
C ALA A 170 23.34 2.79 -12.49
N GLY A 171 23.70 1.83 -11.62
CA GLY A 171 25.00 1.78 -10.94
C GLY A 171 25.24 2.93 -9.96
N THR A 172 24.16 3.54 -9.44
CA THR A 172 24.20 4.75 -8.59
C THR A 172 24.32 4.44 -7.11
N GLY A 173 24.10 3.19 -6.70
CA GLY A 173 23.98 2.79 -5.30
C GLY A 173 22.65 3.17 -4.66
N ILE A 174 21.68 3.67 -5.44
CA ILE A 174 20.31 3.96 -4.99
C ILE A 174 19.42 2.77 -5.35
N SER A 175 18.67 2.27 -4.36
CA SER A 175 17.80 1.10 -4.49
C SER A 175 16.43 1.48 -5.07
N ALA A 176 15.52 0.50 -5.17
CA ALA A 176 14.14 0.67 -5.66
C ALA A 176 14.03 1.29 -7.08
N GLN A 177 14.98 0.95 -7.96
CA GLN A 177 14.94 1.40 -9.35
C GLN A 177 13.74 0.81 -10.09
N ARG A 178 13.21 1.57 -11.05
CA ARG A 178 12.01 1.23 -11.81
C ARG A 178 12.41 0.68 -13.20
N LEU A 179 11.55 -0.15 -13.78
CA LEU A 179 11.72 -0.65 -15.15
C LEU A 179 11.31 0.40 -16.18
N ASN A 180 11.55 0.11 -17.45
CA ASN A 180 10.80 0.75 -18.53
C ASN A 180 9.43 0.09 -18.66
N GLN A 181 8.40 0.89 -18.94
CA GLN A 181 7.08 0.40 -19.29
C GLN A 181 6.92 0.43 -20.82
N THR A 182 6.85 -0.75 -21.44
CA THR A 182 6.84 -0.91 -22.90
C THR A 182 5.43 -0.92 -23.50
N MET A 183 4.40 -1.06 -22.66
CA MET A 183 2.99 -1.08 -23.06
C MET A 183 2.19 -0.08 -22.23
N ASP A 184 1.19 0.55 -22.84
CA ASP A 184 0.30 1.48 -22.14
C ASP A 184 -0.46 0.80 -20.98
N ASP A 185 -0.89 -0.45 -21.19
CA ASP A 185 -1.56 -1.28 -20.19
C ASP A 185 -0.55 -2.24 -19.52
N PRO A 186 -0.21 -2.03 -18.22
CA PRO A 186 0.69 -2.91 -17.49
C PRO A 186 0.01 -4.18 -16.95
N TYR A 187 -1.31 -4.31 -17.07
CA TYR A 187 -2.07 -5.40 -16.47
C TYR A 187 -2.11 -6.62 -17.39
N GLY A 188 -2.18 -7.80 -16.77
CA GLY A 188 -2.51 -9.05 -17.43
C GLY A 188 -4.02 -9.24 -17.53
N ALA A 189 -4.46 -10.50 -17.44
CA ALA A 189 -5.89 -10.85 -17.39
C ALA A 189 -6.57 -10.46 -16.06
N ARG A 190 -5.84 -9.84 -15.12
CA ARG A 190 -6.31 -9.49 -13.76
C ARG A 190 -6.83 -10.71 -12.99
N THR A 191 -6.12 -11.83 -13.11
CA THR A 191 -6.34 -13.04 -12.30
C THR A 191 -5.26 -13.17 -11.24
N ILE A 192 -5.42 -14.12 -10.31
CA ILE A 192 -4.42 -14.40 -9.27
C ILE A 192 -3.04 -14.69 -9.87
N ASP A 193 -2.98 -15.44 -10.98
CA ASP A 193 -1.72 -15.85 -11.62
C ASP A 193 -1.24 -14.92 -12.73
N ASN A 194 -2.02 -13.89 -13.09
CA ASN A 194 -1.72 -12.97 -14.19
C ASN A 194 -2.35 -11.59 -13.94
N TYR A 195 -1.96 -10.94 -12.84
CA TYR A 195 -2.46 -9.61 -12.51
C TYR A 195 -1.71 -8.51 -13.27
N LEU A 196 -0.38 -8.58 -13.28
CA LEU A 196 0.48 -7.73 -14.11
C LEU A 196 1.05 -8.54 -15.27
N ASN A 197 1.18 -7.91 -16.42
CA ASN A 197 1.76 -8.51 -17.61
C ASN A 197 3.29 -8.32 -17.57
N PRO A 198 4.11 -9.38 -17.45
CA PRO A 198 5.57 -9.25 -17.47
C PRO A 198 6.10 -8.61 -18.75
N SER A 199 5.45 -8.84 -19.90
CA SER A 199 5.89 -8.27 -21.18
C SER A 199 5.66 -6.75 -21.31
N ALA A 200 4.88 -6.15 -20.41
CA ALA A 200 4.69 -4.70 -20.34
C ALA A 200 5.87 -3.97 -19.68
N PHE A 201 6.89 -4.72 -19.21
CA PHE A 201 8.06 -4.17 -18.55
C PHE A 201 9.34 -4.70 -19.18
N ALA A 202 10.36 -3.84 -19.24
CA ALA A 202 11.69 -4.21 -19.69
C ALA A 202 12.75 -3.50 -18.86
N TYR A 203 13.91 -4.11 -18.73
CA TYR A 203 15.05 -3.44 -18.10
C TYR A 203 15.43 -2.19 -18.90
N PRO A 204 15.71 -1.06 -18.23
CA PRO A 204 16.37 0.05 -18.90
C PRO A 204 17.79 -0.36 -19.32
N ALA A 205 18.40 0.43 -20.20
CA ALA A 205 19.80 0.21 -20.56
C ALA A 205 20.70 0.38 -19.32
N ASP A 206 21.79 -0.39 -19.25
CA ASP A 206 22.73 -0.27 -18.14
C ASP A 206 23.22 1.18 -17.97
N GLY A 207 23.27 1.65 -16.72
CA GLY A 207 23.62 3.04 -16.41
C GLY A 207 22.47 4.04 -16.54
N THR A 208 21.26 3.60 -16.87
CA THR A 208 20.09 4.47 -17.00
C THR A 208 18.97 4.09 -16.01
N LEU A 209 18.12 5.08 -15.69
CA LEU A 209 16.91 4.89 -14.90
C LEU A 209 15.73 4.56 -15.82
N GLY A 210 14.83 3.68 -15.37
CA GLY A 210 13.63 3.32 -16.13
C GLY A 210 12.53 4.38 -16.08
N ASP A 211 11.64 4.37 -17.08
CA ASP A 211 10.58 5.36 -17.25
C ASP A 211 9.24 5.02 -16.57
N HIS A 212 9.07 3.81 -16.03
CA HIS A 212 7.85 3.40 -15.35
C HIS A 212 7.54 4.35 -14.21
N LYS A 213 6.33 4.92 -14.17
CA LYS A 213 5.95 5.92 -13.18
C LYS A 213 5.74 5.30 -11.80
N ILE A 214 6.24 5.97 -10.78
CA ILE A 214 6.02 5.58 -9.39
C ILE A 214 4.52 5.65 -9.04
N ASN A 215 4.05 4.66 -8.29
CA ASN A 215 2.69 4.52 -7.79
C ASN A 215 1.63 4.68 -8.90
N SER A 216 1.87 4.06 -10.05
CA SER A 216 1.02 4.14 -11.23
C SER A 216 0.12 2.91 -11.45
N ILE A 217 0.37 1.83 -10.71
CA ILE A 217 -0.43 0.60 -10.80
C ILE A 217 -1.43 0.56 -9.65
N GLU A 218 -2.72 0.42 -9.93
CA GLU A 218 -3.75 0.17 -8.93
C GLU A 218 -3.86 -1.34 -8.67
N GLY A 219 -3.66 -1.73 -7.40
CA GLY A 219 -3.85 -3.10 -6.95
C GLY A 219 -5.35 -3.49 -6.82
N PRO A 220 -5.65 -4.71 -6.37
CA PRO A 220 -7.03 -5.15 -6.15
C PRO A 220 -7.76 -4.28 -5.12
N GLY A 221 -9.05 -4.04 -5.38
CA GLY A 221 -9.94 -3.44 -4.39
C GLY A 221 -10.19 -4.37 -3.21
N TYR A 222 -10.73 -3.81 -2.12
CA TYR A 222 -11.06 -4.54 -0.90
C TYR A 222 -12.50 -4.26 -0.51
N TRP A 223 -13.24 -5.28 -0.10
CA TRP A 223 -14.53 -5.10 0.57
C TRP A 223 -14.82 -6.21 1.59
N THR A 224 -15.53 -5.85 2.65
CA THR A 224 -16.02 -6.78 3.68
C THR A 224 -17.42 -6.40 4.11
N MET A 225 -18.14 -7.40 4.63
CA MET A 225 -19.41 -7.23 5.32
C MET A 225 -19.29 -7.89 6.69
N ASP A 226 -19.53 -7.13 7.75
CA ASP A 226 -19.53 -7.64 9.11
C ASP A 226 -20.93 -7.52 9.70
N LEU A 227 -21.29 -8.45 10.58
CA LEU A 227 -22.61 -8.54 11.21
C LEU A 227 -22.45 -8.81 12.71
N ALA A 228 -23.24 -8.12 13.53
CA ALA A 228 -23.41 -8.41 14.94
C ALA A 228 -24.90 -8.56 15.26
N ILE A 229 -25.23 -9.61 16.01
CA ILE A 229 -26.56 -9.87 16.54
C ILE A 229 -26.39 -9.98 18.06
N SER A 230 -27.14 -9.17 18.81
CA SER A 230 -27.21 -9.33 20.25
C SER A 230 -28.64 -9.37 20.75
N ARG A 231 -28.82 -10.00 21.90
CA ARG A 231 -30.10 -10.12 22.57
C ARG A 231 -29.94 -9.88 24.06
N LEU A 232 -30.72 -8.95 24.59
CA LEU A 232 -30.81 -8.71 26.03
C LEU A 232 -31.92 -9.58 26.63
N LEU A 233 -31.55 -10.46 27.56
CA LEU A 233 -32.44 -11.35 28.28
C LEU A 233 -32.54 -10.89 29.73
N PRO A 234 -33.73 -10.51 30.22
CA PRO A 234 -33.93 -10.30 31.64
C PRO A 234 -33.81 -11.65 32.37
N PHE A 235 -32.94 -11.71 33.37
CA PHE A 235 -32.72 -12.92 34.18
C PHE A 235 -33.36 -12.81 35.57
N SER A 236 -33.33 -11.61 36.16
CA SER A 236 -34.08 -11.26 37.37
C SER A 236 -34.39 -9.76 37.39
N ASP A 237 -35.09 -9.27 38.41
CA ASP A 237 -35.48 -7.86 38.54
C ASP A 237 -34.31 -6.87 38.50
N THR A 238 -33.09 -7.33 38.80
CA THR A 238 -31.87 -6.51 38.80
C THR A 238 -30.79 -7.02 37.85
N ARG A 239 -30.99 -8.17 37.18
CA ARG A 239 -29.93 -8.83 36.39
C ARG A 239 -30.34 -9.04 34.95
N ASN A 240 -29.42 -8.71 34.04
CA ASN A 240 -29.58 -8.95 32.60
C ASN A 240 -28.44 -9.81 32.06
N VAL A 241 -28.75 -10.62 31.06
CA VAL A 241 -27.79 -11.38 30.28
C VAL A 241 -27.84 -10.90 28.84
N GLU A 242 -26.71 -10.44 28.30
CA GLU A 242 -26.58 -10.16 26.87
C GLU A 242 -25.87 -11.33 26.18
N LEU A 243 -26.55 -11.92 25.20
CA LEU A 243 -25.96 -12.88 24.27
C LEU A 243 -25.56 -12.12 23.01
N ARG A 244 -24.33 -12.28 22.55
CA ARG A 244 -23.82 -11.61 21.34
C ARG A 244 -23.13 -12.60 20.41
N LEU A 245 -23.49 -12.52 19.14
CA LEU A 245 -22.88 -13.24 18.03
C LEU A 245 -22.34 -12.22 17.03
N GLU A 246 -21.09 -12.36 16.63
CA GLU A 246 -20.45 -11.54 15.61
C GLU A 246 -19.90 -12.41 14.49
N ALA A 247 -20.00 -11.91 13.26
CA ALA A 247 -19.37 -12.49 12.09
C ALA A 247 -18.64 -11.38 11.33
N PHE A 248 -17.31 -11.41 11.35
CA PHE A 248 -16.46 -10.57 10.51
C PHE A 248 -16.24 -11.27 9.17
N ASN A 249 -16.27 -10.51 8.07
CA ASN A 249 -16.30 -11.07 6.71
C ASN A 249 -17.39 -12.16 6.57
N LEU A 250 -18.63 -11.78 6.89
CA LEU A 250 -19.82 -12.63 6.91
C LEU A 250 -19.95 -13.49 5.65
N LEU A 251 -19.70 -12.90 4.48
CA LEU A 251 -19.82 -13.54 3.18
C LEU A 251 -18.59 -14.37 2.79
N ASN A 252 -17.56 -14.42 3.65
CA ASN A 252 -16.29 -15.09 3.42
C ASN A 252 -15.65 -14.68 2.07
N ASN A 253 -15.74 -13.39 1.73
CA ASN A 253 -15.16 -12.84 0.53
C ASN A 253 -13.63 -12.91 0.60
N PHE A 254 -13.00 -13.51 -0.41
CA PHE A 254 -11.56 -13.59 -0.52
C PHE A 254 -11.02 -12.29 -1.13
N ASN A 255 -10.57 -11.38 -0.28
CA ASN A 255 -9.97 -10.12 -0.71
C ASN A 255 -8.54 -10.34 -1.18
N TRP A 256 -8.25 -10.08 -2.45
CA TRP A 256 -6.92 -10.30 -2.99
C TRP A 256 -5.88 -9.35 -2.37
N GLY A 257 -4.70 -9.90 -2.06
CA GLY A 257 -3.54 -9.09 -1.74
C GLY A 257 -3.00 -8.36 -2.98
N ASN A 258 -2.00 -7.52 -2.80
CA ASN A 258 -1.32 -6.89 -3.94
C ASN A 258 -0.50 -7.92 -4.73
N PRO A 259 -0.34 -7.73 -6.05
CA PRO A 259 0.57 -8.54 -6.84
C PRO A 259 2.02 -8.33 -6.40
N VAL A 260 2.87 -9.31 -6.70
CA VAL A 260 4.32 -9.17 -6.56
C VAL A 260 4.84 -8.14 -7.58
N ILE A 261 5.52 -7.12 -7.07
CA ILE A 261 5.94 -5.92 -7.84
C ILE A 261 7.45 -5.86 -8.15
N VAL A 262 8.24 -6.79 -7.61
CA VAL A 262 9.67 -6.89 -7.92
C VAL A 262 9.82 -7.79 -9.15
N TYR A 263 10.24 -7.20 -10.26
CA TYR A 263 10.27 -7.85 -11.57
C TYR A 263 11.16 -9.08 -11.64
N ASP A 264 12.27 -9.07 -10.89
CA ASP A 264 13.17 -10.22 -10.79
C ASP A 264 12.61 -11.44 -10.07
N GLN A 265 11.49 -11.31 -9.36
CA GLN A 265 10.90 -12.44 -8.66
C GLN A 265 10.15 -13.34 -9.63
N ALA A 266 10.35 -14.66 -9.52
CA ALA A 266 9.66 -15.65 -10.36
C ALA A 266 8.12 -15.59 -10.26
N THR A 267 7.60 -14.97 -9.20
CA THR A 267 6.17 -14.75 -8.96
C THR A 267 5.69 -13.35 -9.37
N PHE A 268 6.51 -12.57 -10.10
CA PHE A 268 6.15 -11.23 -10.57
C PHE A 268 4.76 -11.20 -11.21
N GLY A 269 3.98 -10.18 -10.86
CA GLY A 269 2.63 -9.98 -11.39
C GLY A 269 1.58 -10.94 -10.85
N LYS A 270 1.93 -11.88 -9.97
CA LYS A 270 0.99 -12.80 -9.32
C LYS A 270 0.60 -12.30 -7.93
N ILE A 271 -0.63 -12.61 -7.53
CA ILE A 271 -1.12 -12.40 -6.17
C ILE A 271 -0.80 -13.65 -5.36
N GLN A 272 -0.05 -13.47 -4.27
CA GLN A 272 0.39 -14.59 -3.41
C GLN A 272 -0.26 -14.57 -2.02
N THR A 273 -1.02 -13.52 -1.72
CA THR A 273 -1.58 -13.25 -0.40
C THR A 273 -3.03 -12.81 -0.49
N MET A 274 -3.69 -12.85 0.67
CA MET A 274 -5.01 -12.26 0.88
C MET A 274 -4.86 -10.96 1.68
N ALA A 275 -5.71 -9.99 1.44
CA ALA A 275 -5.86 -8.81 2.27
C ALA A 275 -6.94 -9.03 3.34
N GLY A 276 -6.66 -8.66 4.60
CA GLY A 276 -7.58 -8.86 5.72
C GLY A 276 -7.65 -10.31 6.19
N SER A 277 -8.79 -10.71 6.76
CA SER A 277 -8.98 -12.03 7.37
C SER A 277 -10.09 -12.83 6.69
N PRO A 278 -10.05 -14.18 6.75
CA PRO A 278 -11.20 -15.00 6.40
C PRO A 278 -12.37 -14.72 7.35
N ARG A 279 -13.51 -15.37 7.13
CA ARG A 279 -14.64 -15.25 8.05
C ARG A 279 -14.26 -15.67 9.47
N ILE A 280 -14.49 -14.77 10.43
CA ILE A 280 -14.29 -15.04 11.87
C ILE A 280 -15.64 -14.88 12.57
N MET A 281 -16.06 -15.89 13.32
CA MET A 281 -17.26 -15.82 14.15
C MET A 281 -16.87 -15.81 15.62
N GLN A 282 -17.51 -14.95 16.40
CA GLN A 282 -17.27 -14.80 17.83
C GLN A 282 -18.58 -14.82 18.59
N PHE A 283 -18.55 -15.44 19.75
CA PHE A 283 -19.67 -15.50 20.67
C PHE A 283 -19.26 -14.92 22.01
N ALA A 284 -20.12 -14.10 22.60
CA ALA A 284 -19.90 -13.51 23.91
C ALA A 284 -21.18 -13.56 24.75
N VAL A 285 -20.98 -13.74 26.05
CA VAL A 285 -22.02 -13.63 27.07
C VAL A 285 -21.58 -12.56 28.06
N LYS A 286 -22.42 -11.57 28.29
CA LYS A 286 -22.22 -10.55 29.32
C LYS A 286 -23.31 -10.67 30.36
N VAL A 287 -22.93 -10.65 31.64
CA VAL A 287 -23.87 -10.63 32.77
C VAL A 287 -23.75 -9.28 33.46
N GLU A 288 -24.88 -8.62 33.65
CA GLU A 288 -25.00 -7.35 34.38
C GLU A 288 -25.68 -7.60 35.73
N PHE A 289 -25.10 -7.07 36.80
CA PHE A 289 -25.49 -7.28 38.20
C PHE A 289 -26.11 -6.05 38.85
#